data_AF-A0A7X3ZA77-F1
#
_entry.id   AF-A0A7X3ZA77-F1
#
_cell.length_a   1.000
_cell.length_b   1.000
_cell.length_c   1.000
_cell.angle_alpha   90.00
_cell.angle_beta   90.00
_cell.angle_gamma   90.00
#
_symmetry.space_group_name_H-M   'P 1'
#
loop_
_entity.id
_entity.type
_entity.pdbx_description
1 polymer ?
#
loop_
_entity_poly.entity_id
_entity_poly.type
_entity_poly.pdbx_seq_one_letter_code
_entity_poly.pdbx_strand_id
1 'polypeptide(L)'
;MVARSRRKKTRRATYQDVLDAPPHKVAEVIARRLHTHPRPASRHAWASSGIGAKISPPFNYGDGGPGGWGIVFEPELHLAEDIVVPD
;
A
#
# COMPACT_ATOMS: atom_id res chain seq x y z
N MET A 1 7.88 41.94 -17.80
CA MET A 1 8.35 41.49 -16.47
C MET A 1 7.89 40.05 -16.29
N VAL A 2 8.77 39.05 -16.47
CA VAL A 2 8.37 37.63 -16.38
C VAL A 2 8.41 37.21 -14.92
N ALA A 3 7.24 36.98 -14.33
CA ALA A 3 7.13 36.47 -12.97
C ALA A 3 7.75 35.06 -12.89
N ARG A 4 8.88 34.93 -12.20
CA ARG A 4 9.45 33.62 -11.87
C ARG A 4 8.51 32.90 -10.91
N SER A 5 7.90 31.81 -11.38
CA SER A 5 7.18 30.86 -10.51
C SER A 5 8.15 30.32 -9.46
N ARG A 6 7.86 30.59 -8.18
CA ARG A 6 8.56 29.97 -7.05
C ARG A 6 8.25 28.47 -7.08
N ARG A 7 9.26 27.63 -7.36
CA ARG A 7 9.13 26.18 -7.20
C ARG A 7 8.79 25.91 -5.72
N LYS A 8 7.54 25.51 -5.42
CA LYS A 8 7.16 25.03 -4.08
C LYS A 8 8.17 23.96 -3.68
N LYS A 9 8.91 24.14 -2.58
CA LYS A 9 9.71 23.05 -2.03
C LYS A 9 8.74 21.92 -1.75
N THR A 10 8.88 20.79 -2.43
CA THR A 10 8.06 19.61 -2.18
C THR A 10 8.34 19.20 -0.74
N ARG A 11 7.35 19.42 0.14
CA ARG A 11 7.44 18.95 1.52
C ARG A 11 7.56 17.42 1.47
N ARG A 12 8.46 16.86 2.28
CA ARG A 12 8.58 15.41 2.47
C ARG A 12 7.28 14.90 3.10
N ALA A 13 6.68 13.90 2.49
CA ALA A 13 5.49 13.26 3.03
C ALA A 13 5.83 12.51 4.33
N THR A 14 4.87 12.45 5.24
CA THR A 14 4.94 11.87 6.58
C THR A 14 3.71 11.01 6.83
N TYR A 15 3.70 10.26 7.93
CA TYR A 15 2.52 9.46 8.29
C TYR A 15 1.24 10.31 8.46
N GLN A 16 1.36 11.56 8.91
CA GLN A 16 0.20 12.46 8.97
C GLN A 16 -0.45 12.67 7.60
N ASP A 17 0.32 12.62 6.51
CA ASP A 17 -0.22 12.73 5.15
C ASP A 17 -1.05 11.51 4.73
N VAL A 18 -0.74 10.34 5.30
CA VAL A 18 -1.53 9.11 5.13
C VAL A 18 -2.84 9.24 5.91
N LEU A 19 -2.76 9.69 7.17
CA LEU A 19 -3.93 9.90 8.02
C LEU A 19 -4.89 10.97 7.50
N ASP A 20 -4.36 12.03 6.89
CA ASP A 20 -5.12 13.13 6.29
C ASP A 20 -5.67 12.79 4.90
N ALA A 21 -5.29 11.64 4.33
CA ALA A 21 -5.77 11.22 3.02
C ALA A 21 -7.28 10.94 3.04
N PRO A 22 -7.99 11.14 1.91
CA PRO A 22 -9.40 10.81 1.84
C PRO A 22 -9.65 9.32 2.18
N PRO A 23 -10.63 9.00 3.05
CA PRO A 23 -10.81 7.65 3.60
C PRO A 23 -11.23 6.58 2.57
N HIS A 24 -11.58 6.99 1.34
CA HIS A 24 -11.92 6.11 0.23
C HIS A 24 -10.72 5.76 -0.67
N LYS A 25 -9.53 6.25 -0.32
CA LYS A 25 -8.28 5.96 -1.02
C LYS A 25 -7.35 5.16 -0.13
N VAL A 26 -6.51 4.37 -0.78
CA VAL A 26 -5.29 3.86 -0.17
C VAL A 26 -4.22 4.94 -0.32
N ALA A 27 -3.43 5.16 0.73
CA ALA A 27 -2.39 6.17 0.78
C ALA A 27 -1.07 5.55 1.25
N GLU A 28 0.00 5.88 0.53
CA GLU A 28 1.34 5.34 0.76
C GLU A 28 2.35 6.48 0.74
N VAL A 29 3.41 6.36 1.52
CA VAL A 29 4.61 7.20 1.44
C VAL A 29 5.74 6.38 0.85
N ILE A 30 6.19 6.73 -0.35
CA ILE A 30 7.29 6.04 -1.03
C ILE A 30 8.33 7.08 -1.44
N ALA A 31 9.59 6.87 -1.03
CA ALA A 31 10.68 7.81 -1.23
C ALA A 31 10.29 9.25 -0.79
N ARG A 32 9.62 9.34 0.36
CA ARG A 32 9.09 10.58 0.96
C ARG A 32 8.08 11.35 0.10
N ARG A 33 7.34 10.68 -0.78
CA ARG A 33 6.22 11.25 -1.54
C ARG A 33 4.93 10.52 -1.20
N LEU A 34 3.84 11.26 -1.05
CA LEU A 34 2.51 10.70 -0.88
C LEU A 34 2.00 10.21 -2.24
N HIS A 35 1.67 8.93 -2.31
CA HIS A 35 0.96 8.30 -3.41
C HIS A 35 -0.44 7.92 -2.91
N THR A 36 -1.46 8.14 -3.74
CA THR A 36 -2.81 7.69 -3.42
C THR A 36 -3.42 7.01 -4.62
N HIS A 37 -4.13 5.92 -4.39
CA HIS A 37 -4.90 5.23 -5.41
C HIS A 37 -6.31 4.90 -4.89
N PRO A 38 -7.29 4.72 -5.77
CA PRO A 38 -8.60 4.23 -5.37
C PRO A 38 -8.48 2.85 -4.73
N ARG A 39 -9.44 2.47 -3.89
CA ARG A 39 -9.54 1.07 -3.44
C ARG A 39 -9.62 0.09 -4.63
N PRO A 40 -9.13 -1.15 -4.47
CA PRO A 40 -9.21 -2.19 -5.48
C PRO A 40 -10.57 -2.30 -6.14
N ALA A 41 -10.59 -2.27 -7.47
CA ALA A 41 -11.76 -2.64 -8.24
C ALA A 41 -11.96 -4.17 -8.17
N SER A 42 -13.18 -4.65 -8.45
CA SER A 42 -13.53 -6.07 -8.35
C SER A 42 -12.57 -7.00 -9.11
N ARG A 43 -12.06 -6.57 -10.28
CA ARG A 43 -11.10 -7.38 -11.06
C ARG A 43 -9.80 -7.64 -10.30
N HIS A 44 -9.29 -6.64 -9.59
CA HIS A 44 -8.10 -6.77 -8.76
C HIS A 44 -8.41 -7.66 -7.54
N ALA A 45 -9.51 -7.39 -6.83
CA ALA A 45 -9.93 -8.20 -5.69
C ALA A 45 -10.10 -9.69 -6.04
N TRP A 46 -10.67 -10.00 -7.20
CA TRP A 46 -10.80 -11.38 -7.69
C TRP A 46 -9.44 -12.05 -7.95
N ALA A 47 -8.49 -11.32 -8.56
CA ALA A 47 -7.15 -11.84 -8.80
C ALA A 47 -6.42 -12.13 -7.48
N SER A 48 -6.41 -11.17 -6.55
CA SER A 48 -5.78 -11.30 -5.23
C SER A 48 -6.41 -12.44 -4.42
N SER A 49 -7.74 -12.55 -4.43
CA SER A 49 -8.46 -13.65 -3.77
C SER A 49 -8.12 -15.02 -4.35
N GLY A 50 -8.05 -15.12 -5.69
CA GLY A 50 -7.69 -16.37 -6.37
C GLY A 50 -6.26 -16.81 -6.10
N ILE A 51 -5.31 -15.88 -6.00
CA ILE A 51 -3.93 -16.17 -5.61
C ILE A 51 -3.90 -16.60 -4.13
N GLY A 52 -4.50 -15.83 -3.24
CA GLY A 52 -4.59 -16.15 -1.80
C GLY A 52 -5.17 -17.53 -1.55
N ALA A 53 -6.27 -17.90 -2.22
CA ALA A 53 -6.88 -19.21 -2.09
C ALA A 53 -5.94 -20.38 -2.45
N LYS A 54 -4.97 -20.16 -3.34
CA LYS A 54 -3.99 -21.19 -3.75
C LYS A 54 -2.78 -21.27 -2.82
N ILE A 55 -2.31 -20.12 -2.30
CA ILE A 55 -1.07 -20.06 -1.53
C ILE A 55 -1.30 -20.17 -0.02
N SER A 56 -2.47 -19.75 0.48
CA SER A 56 -2.77 -19.78 1.91
C SER A 56 -2.76 -21.19 2.51
N PRO A 57 -3.33 -22.24 1.88
CA PRO A 57 -3.28 -23.57 2.45
C PRO A 57 -1.84 -24.05 2.74
N PRO A 58 -0.92 -24.14 1.76
CA PRO A 58 0.43 -24.64 2.03
C PRO A 58 1.32 -23.69 2.84
N PHE A 59 1.22 -22.37 2.65
CA PHE A 59 2.18 -21.42 3.21
C PHE A 59 1.69 -20.68 4.46
N ASN A 60 0.41 -20.33 4.52
CA ASN A 60 -0.15 -19.70 5.73
C ASN A 60 -0.50 -20.78 6.76
N TYR A 61 -1.38 -21.71 6.40
CA TYR A 61 -1.93 -22.72 7.32
C TYR A 61 -1.05 -23.96 7.48
N GLY A 62 -0.13 -24.22 6.54
CA GLY A 62 0.73 -25.41 6.59
C GLY A 62 0.06 -26.70 6.08
N ASP A 63 -1.07 -26.57 5.39
CA ASP A 63 -1.79 -27.69 4.78
C ASP A 63 -1.00 -28.23 3.58
N GLY A 64 -0.15 -29.23 3.82
CA GLY A 64 0.72 -29.82 2.81
C GLY A 64 1.91 -28.94 2.42
N GLY A 65 2.31 -27.99 3.27
CA GLY A 65 3.42 -27.08 3.03
C GLY A 65 4.11 -26.60 4.31
N PRO A 66 5.06 -25.67 4.21
CA PRO A 66 5.89 -25.25 5.34
C PRO A 66 5.12 -24.48 6.43
N GLY A 67 4.00 -23.84 6.09
CA GLY A 67 3.19 -23.06 7.04
C GLY A 67 3.90 -21.86 7.67
N GLY A 68 3.16 -21.11 8.49
CA GLY A 68 3.69 -20.05 9.36
C GLY A 68 3.87 -18.68 8.69
N TRP A 69 3.40 -18.50 7.46
CA TRP A 69 3.50 -17.22 6.75
C TRP A 69 2.28 -16.35 7.05
N GLY A 70 2.51 -15.07 7.36
CA GLY A 70 1.45 -14.07 7.41
C GLY A 70 1.10 -13.57 6.01
N ILE A 71 0.04 -14.12 5.40
CA ILE A 71 -0.48 -13.68 4.08
C ILE A 71 -1.74 -12.84 4.34
N VAL A 72 -1.59 -11.53 4.27
CA VAL A 72 -2.62 -10.55 4.63
C VAL A 72 -2.78 -9.57 3.46
N PHE A 73 -4.02 -9.25 3.10
CA PHE A 73 -4.35 -8.31 2.04
C PHE A 73 -4.29 -6.86 2.53
N GLU A 74 -3.74 -5.98 1.71
CA GLU A 74 -3.65 -4.54 1.96
C GLU A 74 -3.16 -4.15 3.38
N PRO A 75 -2.11 -4.77 3.97
CA PRO A 75 -1.63 -4.38 5.29
C PRO A 75 -0.86 -3.06 5.22
N GLU A 76 -1.12 -2.13 6.14
CA GLU A 76 -0.24 -0.96 6.27
C GLU A 76 1.07 -1.34 6.96
N LEU A 77 2.20 -1.14 6.27
CA LEU A 77 3.53 -1.46 6.76
C LEU A 77 4.41 -0.21 6.83
N HIS A 78 5.09 -0.04 7.96
CA HIS A 78 6.05 1.04 8.16
C HIS A 78 7.47 0.48 7.98
N LEU A 79 8.09 0.80 6.84
CA LEU A 79 9.40 0.31 6.43
C LEU A 79 10.39 1.48 6.40
N ALA A 80 11.02 1.73 7.56
CA ALA A 80 11.87 2.89 7.79
C ALA A 80 11.13 4.21 7.50
N GLU A 81 11.46 4.89 6.40
CA GLU A 81 10.83 6.16 6.01
C GLU A 81 9.66 5.99 5.01
N ASP A 82 9.43 4.77 4.54
CA ASP A 82 8.33 4.43 3.66
C ASP A 82 7.16 3.81 4.44
N ILE A 83 5.95 4.11 3.99
CA ILE A 83 4.69 3.58 4.51
C ILE A 83 3.97 3.00 3.29
N VAL A 84 3.80 1.69 3.25
CA VAL A 84 3.31 0.98 2.06
C VAL A 84 2.11 0.12 2.40
N VAL A 85 1.26 -0.09 1.41
CA VAL A 85 0.06 -0.93 1.49
C VAL A 85 0.11 -1.88 0.28
N PRO A 86 0.89 -2.97 0.37
CA PRO A 86 0.97 -3.97 -0.70
C PRO A 86 -0.35 -4.73 -0.84
N ASP A 87 -0.63 -5.19 -2.06
CA ASP A 87 -1.83 -5.98 -2.39
C ASP A 87 -2.02 -7.23 -1.53
#